data_AF-A0A2T0S316-F1
#
_entry.id   AF-A0A2T0S316-F1
#
_cell.length_a   1.000
_cell.length_b   1.000
_cell.length_c   1.000
_cell.angle_alpha   90.00
_cell.angle_beta   90.00
_cell.angle_gamma   90.00
#
_symmetry.space_group_name_H-M   'P 1'
#
loop_
_entity.id
_entity.type
_entity.pdbx_description
1 polymer ?
#
loop_
_entity_poly.entity_id
_entity_poly.type
_entity_poly.pdbx_seq_one_letter_code
_entity_poly.pdbx_strand_id
1 'polypeptide(L)'
;MEESQFDYDGVNESTALTTGSLVSLIEPLAGNAAGSRGVVYHYEVDNGISYVSVLLANGHDIGAFAPGEAETSLSCTGIRPLDYVYVSPAQLQQDYAAGVFAPYFEE
;
A
#
# COMPACT_ATOMS: atom_id res chain seq x y z
N MET A 1 -5.08 -23.94 -40.44
CA MET A 1 -5.95 -22.97 -39.74
C MET A 1 -5.25 -22.62 -38.46
N GLU A 2 -5.12 -21.32 -38.24
CA GLU A 2 -4.02 -20.65 -37.56
C GLU A 2 -3.76 -21.03 -36.09
N GLU A 3 -2.47 -20.99 -35.75
CA GLU A 3 -1.94 -20.73 -34.41
C GLU A 3 -2.17 -19.25 -34.08
N SER A 4 -2.74 -18.93 -32.91
CA SER A 4 -2.63 -17.66 -32.17
C SER A 4 -3.79 -17.59 -31.18
N GLN A 5 -3.66 -17.16 -29.94
CA GLN A 5 -2.55 -16.65 -29.16
C GLN A 5 -3.11 -16.70 -27.72
N PHE A 6 -2.33 -17.17 -26.75
CA PHE A 6 -2.73 -17.11 -25.35
C PHE A 6 -3.06 -15.66 -25.01
N ASP A 7 -4.33 -15.38 -24.74
CA ASP A 7 -4.77 -14.15 -24.09
C ASP A 7 -4.23 -14.23 -22.66
N TYR A 8 -3.01 -13.73 -22.46
CA TYR A 8 -2.61 -13.26 -21.14
C TYR A 8 -3.44 -12.00 -20.91
N ASP A 9 -4.70 -12.20 -20.50
CA ASP A 9 -5.45 -11.21 -19.74
C ASP A 9 -4.57 -10.94 -18.53
N GLY A 10 -3.82 -9.84 -18.62
CA GLY A 10 -2.86 -9.40 -17.63
C GLY A 10 -3.61 -9.34 -16.33
N VAL A 11 -3.40 -10.38 -15.54
CA VAL A 11 -4.20 -10.68 -14.37
C VAL A 11 -4.21 -9.40 -13.55
N ASN A 12 -5.36 -8.75 -13.48
CA ASN A 12 -5.63 -7.81 -12.43
C ASN A 12 -5.78 -8.70 -11.18
N GLU A 13 -4.65 -9.28 -10.75
CA GLU A 13 -4.55 -9.89 -9.45
C GLU A 13 -4.79 -8.70 -8.54
N SER A 14 -6.04 -8.57 -8.08
CA SER A 14 -6.37 -7.89 -6.84
C SER A 14 -5.54 -8.58 -5.77
N THR A 15 -4.26 -8.22 -5.76
CA THR A 15 -3.25 -8.81 -4.92
C THR A 15 -3.62 -8.23 -3.58
N ALA A 16 -4.22 -9.07 -2.73
CA ALA A 16 -4.63 -8.66 -1.40
C ALA A 16 -3.46 -7.92 -0.77
N LEU A 17 -3.63 -6.63 -0.51
CA LEU A 17 -2.59 -5.80 0.06
C LEU A 17 -2.27 -6.34 1.46
N THR A 18 -0.99 -6.48 1.75
CA THR A 18 -0.51 -6.98 3.04
C THR A 18 0.55 -6.03 3.59
N THR A 19 0.89 -6.18 4.86
CA THR A 19 1.99 -5.42 5.46
C THR A 19 3.27 -5.60 4.64
N GLY A 20 3.88 -4.49 4.23
CA GLY A 20 5.04 -4.46 3.33
C GLY A 20 4.71 -4.35 1.84
N SER A 21 3.43 -4.36 1.45
CA SER A 21 3.02 -3.98 0.09
C SER A 21 3.42 -2.52 -0.18
N LEU A 22 4.15 -2.31 -1.27
CA LEU A 22 4.48 -0.99 -1.81
C LEU A 22 3.35 -0.57 -2.75
N VAL A 23 2.80 0.61 -2.52
CA VAL A 23 1.66 1.12 -3.26
C VAL A 23 1.92 2.49 -3.86
N SER A 24 1.18 2.85 -4.89
CA SER A 24 1.09 4.20 -5.42
C SER A 24 -0.37 4.64 -5.49
N LEU A 25 -0.62 5.93 -5.26
CA LEU A 25 -1.96 6.50 -5.41
C LEU A 25 -2.39 6.49 -6.88
N ILE A 26 -3.57 5.95 -7.18
CA ILE A 26 -4.16 5.97 -8.53
C ILE A 26 -4.65 7.39 -8.86
N GLU A 27 -5.25 8.07 -7.88
CA GLU A 27 -5.78 9.43 -7.99
C GLU A 27 -5.33 10.31 -6.80
N PRO A 28 -5.48 11.65 -6.88
CA PRO A 28 -5.13 12.52 -5.76
C PRO A 28 -5.97 12.22 -4.52
N LEU A 29 -5.33 11.95 -3.39
CA LEU A 29 -5.99 11.57 -2.14
C LEU A 29 -5.33 12.23 -0.92
N ALA A 30 -6.16 12.71 0.01
CA ALA A 30 -5.72 13.37 1.24
C ALA A 30 -4.70 14.51 1.02
N GLY A 31 -4.83 15.24 -0.10
CA GLY A 31 -3.92 16.33 -0.47
C GLY A 31 -2.59 15.89 -1.11
N ASN A 32 -2.42 14.59 -1.38
CA ASN A 32 -1.27 14.05 -2.11
C ASN A 32 -1.62 13.83 -3.58
N ALA A 33 -0.64 13.98 -4.47
CA ALA A 33 -0.85 13.79 -5.90
C ALA A 33 -0.99 12.31 -6.28
N ALA A 34 -1.65 12.04 -7.41
CA ALA A 34 -1.57 10.72 -8.04
C ALA A 34 -0.11 10.32 -8.28
N GLY A 35 0.18 9.03 -8.14
CA GLY A 35 1.53 8.47 -8.20
C GLY A 35 2.35 8.62 -6.92
N SER A 36 1.82 9.27 -5.86
CA SER A 36 2.51 9.32 -4.57
C SER A 36 2.72 7.90 -4.03
N ARG A 37 3.97 7.58 -3.68
CA ARG A 37 4.39 6.25 -3.22
C ARG A 37 4.12 6.09 -1.73
N GLY A 38 3.74 4.88 -1.33
CA GLY A 38 3.51 4.51 0.06
C GLY A 38 3.80 3.05 0.35
N VAL A 39 3.70 2.69 1.62
CA VAL A 39 3.83 1.32 2.10
C VAL A 39 2.66 1.00 3.03
N VAL A 40 2.11 -0.19 2.89
CA VAL A 40 1.15 -0.73 3.86
C VAL A 40 1.91 -1.12 5.11
N TYR A 41 1.72 -0.36 6.19
CA TYR A 41 2.45 -0.57 7.44
C TYR A 41 1.66 -1.36 8.49
N HIS A 42 0.35 -1.45 8.32
CA HIS A 42 -0.54 -2.09 9.27
C HIS A 42 -1.72 -2.76 8.54
N TYR A 43 -2.15 -3.87 9.11
CA TYR A 43 -3.29 -4.65 8.68
C TYR A 43 -4.14 -4.96 9.91
N GLU A 44 -5.43 -4.67 9.85
CA GLU A 44 -6.38 -4.95 10.91
C GLU A 44 -7.64 -5.61 10.35
N VAL A 45 -8.29 -6.46 11.16
CA VAL A 45 -9.58 -7.05 10.82
C VAL A 45 -10.61 -6.57 11.83
N ASP A 46 -11.57 -5.79 11.36
CA ASP A 46 -12.72 -5.34 12.15
C ASP A 46 -14.00 -5.90 11.55
N ASN A 47 -14.81 -6.57 12.38
CA ASN A 47 -16.09 -7.17 11.98
C ASN A 47 -16.02 -8.06 10.71
N GLY A 48 -14.88 -8.73 10.48
CA GLY A 48 -14.65 -9.60 9.32
C GLY A 48 -14.24 -8.87 8.04
N ILE A 49 -14.07 -7.54 8.10
CA ILE A 49 -13.54 -6.73 7.01
C ILE A 49 -12.06 -6.47 7.29
N SER A 50 -11.23 -6.71 6.27
CA SER A 50 -9.79 -6.46 6.32
C SER A 50 -9.49 -5.04 5.91
N TYR A 51 -8.77 -4.30 6.76
CA TYR A 51 -8.32 -2.95 6.47
C TYR A 51 -6.80 -2.90 6.38
N VAL A 52 -6.29 -2.06 5.49
CA VAL A 52 -4.86 -1.79 5.33
C VAL A 52 -4.57 -0.32 5.56
N SER A 53 -3.59 -0.01 6.38
CA SER A 53 -3.16 1.36 6.63
C SER A 53 -1.91 1.69 5.83
N VAL A 54 -1.89 2.87 5.19
CA VAL A 54 -0.81 3.26 4.27
C VAL A 54 -0.08 4.50 4.77
N LEU A 55 1.25 4.40 4.82
CA LEU A 55 2.15 5.52 5.08
C LEU A 55 2.82 5.93 3.77
N LEU A 56 2.67 7.19 3.38
CA LEU A 56 3.31 7.73 2.18
C LEU A 56 4.79 8.07 2.42
N ALA A 57 5.55 8.15 1.33
CA ALA A 57 6.97 8.48 1.33
C ALA A 57 7.29 9.88 1.86
N ASN A 58 6.29 10.75 2.03
CA ASN A 58 6.41 12.06 2.66
C ASN A 58 6.11 12.03 4.17
N GLY A 59 5.80 10.86 4.74
CA GLY A 59 5.46 10.67 6.15
C GLY A 59 3.99 10.88 6.48
N HIS A 60 3.14 11.12 5.48
CA HIS A 60 1.71 11.26 5.69
C HIS A 60 1.05 9.87 5.80
N ASP A 61 0.47 9.59 6.96
CA ASP A 61 -0.47 8.48 7.16
C ASP A 61 -1.82 8.86 6.56
N ILE A 62 -2.21 8.21 5.47
CA ILE A 62 -3.45 8.50 4.74
C ILE A 62 -4.63 7.65 5.23
N GLY A 63 -4.44 6.92 6.32
CA GLY A 63 -5.49 6.15 7.00
C GLY A 63 -5.62 4.72 6.48
N ALA A 64 -6.73 4.10 6.87
CA ALA A 64 -7.05 2.71 6.61
C ALA A 64 -8.05 2.58 5.45
N PHE A 65 -7.81 1.61 4.56
CA PHE A 65 -8.63 1.32 3.39
C PHE A 65 -9.29 -0.04 3.53
N ALA A 66 -10.59 -0.10 3.30
CA ALA A 66 -11.28 -1.36 3.07
C ALA A 66 -10.84 -1.98 1.73
N PRO A 67 -11.08 -3.27 1.45
CA PRO A 67 -10.54 -3.94 0.26
C PRO A 67 -10.96 -3.25 -1.04
N GLY A 68 -12.25 -2.94 -1.22
CA GLY A 68 -12.73 -2.26 -2.43
C GLY A 68 -12.25 -0.80 -2.58
N GLU A 69 -12.00 -0.10 -1.48
CA GLU A 69 -11.41 1.24 -1.50
C GLU A 69 -9.94 1.18 -1.89
N ALA A 70 -9.22 0.20 -1.35
CA ALA A 70 -7.82 -0.03 -1.68
C ALA A 70 -7.65 -0.37 -3.17
N GLU A 71 -8.51 -1.24 -3.74
CA GLU A 71 -8.47 -1.61 -5.15
C GLU A 71 -8.71 -0.42 -6.11
N THR A 72 -9.49 0.57 -5.68
CA THR A 72 -9.81 1.75 -6.49
C THR A 72 -8.82 2.90 -6.29
N SER A 73 -8.22 3.00 -5.10
CA SER A 73 -7.36 4.12 -4.71
C SER A 73 -5.86 3.82 -4.84
N LEU A 74 -5.47 2.55 -4.76
CA LEU A 74 -4.07 2.12 -4.63
C LEU A 74 -3.70 1.14 -5.75
N SER A 75 -2.54 1.35 -6.35
CA SER A 75 -1.91 0.39 -7.24
C SER A 75 -0.75 -0.28 -6.50
N CYS A 76 -0.77 -1.61 -6.42
CA CYS A 76 0.35 -2.37 -5.86
C CYS A 76 1.52 -2.35 -6.85
N THR A 77 2.67 -1.83 -6.40
CA THR A 77 3.89 -1.69 -7.20
C THR A 77 4.98 -2.69 -6.82
N GLY A 78 4.78 -3.42 -5.72
CA GLY A 78 5.69 -4.46 -5.25
C GLY A 78 5.40 -4.86 -3.81
N ILE A 79 6.18 -5.79 -3.28
CA ILE A 79 6.13 -6.22 -1.88
C ILE A 79 7.56 -6.29 -1.35
N ARG A 80 7.79 -5.71 -0.17
CA ARG A 80 9.04 -5.85 0.60
C ARG A 80 8.68 -6.29 2.02
N PRO A 81 9.36 -7.31 2.59
CA PRO A 81 9.10 -7.72 3.97
C PRO A 81 9.24 -6.53 4.92
N LEU A 82 8.22 -6.27 5.73
CA LEU A 82 8.19 -5.20 6.71
C LEU A 82 8.05 -5.79 8.11
N ASP A 83 9.16 -5.78 8.86
CA ASP A 83 9.19 -6.15 10.27
C ASP A 83 8.88 -4.91 11.12
N TYR A 84 7.64 -4.42 11.02
CA TYR A 84 7.14 -3.27 11.76
C TYR A 84 5.83 -3.63 12.45
N VAL A 85 5.72 -3.28 13.72
CA VAL A 85 4.51 -3.46 14.52
C VAL A 85 3.98 -2.07 14.85
N TYR A 86 2.81 -1.75 14.32
CA TYR A 86 2.14 -0.51 14.65
C TYR A 86 1.72 -0.49 16.12
N VAL A 87 2.05 0.59 16.83
CA VAL A 87 1.73 0.78 18.25
C VAL A 87 0.76 1.95 18.45
N SER A 88 1.06 3.10 17.88
CA SER A 88 0.23 4.31 17.96
C SER A 88 0.63 5.32 16.88
N PRO A 89 -0.22 6.32 16.57
CA PRO A 89 0.11 7.34 15.59
C PRO A 89 1.36 8.16 15.98
N ALA A 90 1.54 8.42 17.27
CA ALA A 90 2.70 9.16 17.78
C ALA A 90 4.00 8.37 17.56
N GLN A 91 3.98 7.05 17.81
CA GLN A 91 5.13 6.19 17.58
C GLN A 91 5.44 6.05 16.08
N LEU A 92 4.41 5.91 15.23
CA LEU A 92 4.56 5.87 13.78
C LEU A 92 5.30 7.10 13.24
N GLN A 93 4.95 8.30 13.71
CA GLN A 93 5.65 9.53 13.31
C GLN A 93 7.10 9.56 13.79
N GLN A 94 7.37 9.08 15.01
CA GLN A 94 8.74 8.97 15.53
C GLN A 94 9.58 7.98 14.71
N ASP A 95 9.01 6.82 14.36
CA ASP A 95 9.69 5.78 13.60
C ASP A 95 9.95 6.21 12.15
N TYR A 96 9.00 6.94 11.55
CA TYR A 96 9.22 7.58 10.26
C TYR A 96 10.35 8.61 10.33
N ALA A 97 10.35 9.49 11.32
CA ALA A 97 11.42 10.48 11.51
C ALA A 97 12.79 9.82 11.80
N ALA A 98 12.80 8.64 12.42
CA ALA A 98 13.99 7.83 12.65
C ALA A 98 14.47 7.07 11.39
N GLY A 99 13.71 7.11 10.30
CA GLY A 99 14.07 6.50 9.02
C GLY A 99 13.74 5.01 8.92
N VAL A 100 12.90 4.45 9.80
CA VAL A 100 12.49 3.02 9.76
C VAL A 100 11.93 2.63 8.39
N PHE A 101 11.21 3.55 7.74
CA PHE A 101 10.57 3.33 6.45
C PHE A 101 11.43 3.76 5.24
N ALA A 102 12.60 4.36 5.44
CA ALA A 102 13.45 4.84 4.34
C ALA A 102 13.75 3.73 3.30
N PRO A 103 14.10 2.48 3.70
CA PRO A 103 14.40 1.41 2.74
C PRO A 103 13.23 0.99 1.85
N TYR A 104 11.99 1.39 2.15
CA TYR A 104 10.80 1.08 1.34
C TYR A 104 10.56 2.11 0.24
N PHE A 105 11.22 3.27 0.34
CA PHE A 105 11.11 4.36 -0.63
C PHE A 105 12.38 4.54 -1.47
N GLU A 106 13.50 3.97 -1.03
CA GLU A 106 14.75 3.89 -1.80
C GLU A 106 14.62 2.87 -2.96
N GLU A 107 14.96 3.33 -4.17
CA GLU A 107 14.99 2.55 -5.42
C GLU A 107 16.24 1.66 -5.52
#